data_AF-A0AAV8FWS2-F1
#
_entry.id   AF-A0AAV8FWS2-F1
#
_cell.length_a   1.000
_cell.length_b   1.000
_cell.length_c   1.000
_cell.angle_alpha   90.00
_cell.angle_beta   90.00
_cell.angle_gamma   90.00
#
_symmetry.space_group_name_H-M   'P 1'
#
loop_
_entity.id
_entity.type
_entity.pdbx_description
1 polymer ?
#
loop_
_entity_poly.entity_id
_entity_poly.type
_entity_poly.pdbx_seq_one_letter_code
_entity_poly.pdbx_strand_id
1 'polypeptide(L)'
;MVYKFNPCSYVVLMEDAGFVFDTSYITTTALLHKKVPLVLDWAIRNQTCKDAIRAGTSYACVSGNSECINSTNDSGYWCKCSSGYQGNPYLIGGCQDINECVAINPCAKLV
;
A
#
# COMPACT_ATOMS: atom_id res chain seq x y z
N MET A 1 -14.42 29.55 -16.68
CA MET A 1 -13.51 29.15 -15.58
C MET A 1 -14.28 28.27 -14.61
N VAL A 2 -13.81 27.04 -14.37
CA VAL A 2 -14.49 25.98 -13.60
C VAL A 2 -14.91 26.42 -12.19
N TYR A 3 -14.12 27.32 -11.58
CA TYR A 3 -14.37 27.90 -10.25
C TYR A 3 -15.76 28.55 -10.06
N LYS A 4 -16.38 29.09 -11.12
CA LYS A 4 -17.74 29.68 -11.03
C LYS A 4 -18.87 28.63 -10.93
N PHE A 5 -18.59 27.37 -11.28
CA PHE A 5 -19.57 26.29 -11.33
C PHE A 5 -19.33 25.24 -10.23
N ASN A 6 -18.07 25.02 -9.85
CA ASN A 6 -17.68 24.18 -8.72
C ASN A 6 -16.35 24.70 -8.14
N PRO A 7 -16.29 25.17 -6.87
CA PRO A 7 -15.06 25.67 -6.27
C PRO A 7 -14.08 24.54 -5.90
N CYS A 8 -14.53 23.29 -5.90
CA CYS A 8 -13.70 22.14 -5.56
C CYS A 8 -13.02 21.54 -6.80
N SER A 9 -11.76 21.13 -6.64
CA SER A 9 -11.02 20.35 -7.63
C SER A 9 -10.56 19.05 -6.98
N TYR A 10 -10.72 17.93 -7.70
CA TYR A 10 -10.39 16.60 -7.20
C TYR A 10 -9.35 15.96 -8.10
N VAL A 11 -8.41 15.22 -7.49
CA VAL A 11 -7.44 14.38 -8.19
C VAL A 11 -7.66 12.96 -7.73
N VAL A 12 -7.69 12.03 -8.68
CA VAL A 12 -7.95 10.62 -8.45
C VAL A 12 -6.87 9.81 -9.16
N LEU A 13 -6.35 8.79 -8.47
CA LEU A 13 -5.43 7.82 -9.06
C LEU A 13 -6.25 6.58 -9.44
N MET A 14 -6.29 6.28 -10.73
CA MET A 14 -6.98 5.11 -11.25
C MET A 14 -6.29 4.57 -12.50
N GLU A 15 -6.57 3.31 -12.81
CA GLU A 15 -6.17 2.70 -14.07
C GLU A 15 -6.93 3.36 -15.24
N ASP A 16 -6.22 3.62 -16.34
CA ASP A 16 -6.76 4.27 -17.55
C ASP A 16 -7.98 3.52 -18.10
N ALA A 17 -7.89 2.18 -18.21
CA ALA A 17 -8.98 1.33 -18.67
C ALA A 17 -10.22 1.33 -17.75
N GLY A 18 -10.04 1.69 -16.47
CA GLY A 18 -11.13 1.83 -15.49
C GLY A 18 -11.85 3.18 -15.56
N PHE A 19 -11.32 4.14 -16.33
CA PHE A 19 -11.85 5.49 -16.43
C PHE A 19 -12.72 5.67 -17.68
N VAL A 20 -14.02 5.88 -17.45
CA VAL A 20 -14.95 6.38 -18.47
C VAL A 20 -15.45 7.71 -17.96
N PHE A 21 -15.18 8.77 -18.71
CA PHE A 21 -15.60 10.11 -18.34
C PHE A 21 -17.12 10.26 -18.45
N ASP A 22 -17.72 10.87 -17.42
CA ASP A 22 -19.14 11.24 -17.40
C ASP A 22 -19.27 12.72 -17.04
N THR A 23 -20.18 13.43 -17.72
CA THR A 23 -20.36 14.88 -17.51
C THR A 23 -20.86 15.22 -16.10
N SER A 24 -21.53 14.28 -15.43
CA SER A 24 -21.93 14.41 -14.03
C SER A 24 -20.74 14.57 -13.08
N TYR A 25 -19.53 14.14 -13.47
CA TYR A 25 -18.32 14.31 -12.66
C TYR A 25 -17.89 15.77 -12.52
N ILE A 26 -18.31 16.65 -13.44
CA ILE A 26 -18.04 18.09 -13.37
C ILE A 26 -19.04 18.78 -12.44
N THR A 27 -20.31 18.40 -12.53
CA THR A 27 -21.44 19.12 -11.95
C THR A 27 -21.89 18.55 -10.60
N THR A 28 -21.47 17.33 -10.26
CA THR A 28 -21.86 16.61 -9.04
C THR A 28 -20.67 15.93 -8.36
N THR A 29 -20.90 15.26 -7.22
CA THR A 29 -19.90 14.48 -6.48
C THR A 29 -19.86 12.99 -6.89
N ALA A 30 -20.46 12.62 -8.02
CA ALA A 30 -20.52 11.22 -8.47
C ALA A 30 -19.13 10.55 -8.60
N LEU A 31 -18.10 11.33 -8.99
CA LEU A 31 -16.72 10.83 -9.10
C LEU A 31 -16.16 10.32 -7.76
N LEU A 32 -16.51 10.97 -6.64
CA LEU A 32 -16.02 10.60 -5.30
C LEU A 32 -16.63 9.28 -4.79
N HIS A 33 -17.77 8.88 -5.36
CA HIS A 33 -18.45 7.64 -4.98
C HIS A 33 -18.00 6.46 -5.85
N LYS A 34 -17.24 6.70 -6.92
CA LYS A 34 -16.71 5.64 -7.77
C LYS A 34 -15.54 4.95 -7.06
N LYS A 35 -15.64 3.63 -6.92
CA LYS A 35 -14.58 2.77 -6.38
C LYS A 35 -13.94 2.01 -7.52
N VAL A 36 -12.61 2.02 -7.56
CA VAL A 36 -11.81 1.28 -8.53
C VAL A 36 -10.71 0.54 -7.77
N PRO A 37 -10.31 -0.67 -8.22
CA PRO A 37 -9.15 -1.34 -7.65
C PRO A 37 -7.89 -0.49 -7.89
N LEU A 38 -7.06 -0.35 -6.87
CA LEU A 38 -5.79 0.36 -6.94
C LEU A 38 -4.68 -0.57 -6.46
N VAL A 39 -3.67 -0.74 -7.30
CA VAL A 39 -2.41 -1.38 -6.92
C VAL A 39 -1.35 -0.29 -6.94
N LEU A 40 -0.66 -0.10 -5.82
CA LEU A 40 0.44 0.83 -5.71
C LEU A 40 1.73 0.03 -5.57
N ASP A 41 2.71 0.32 -6.43
CA ASP A 41 4.07 -0.20 -6.36
C ASP A 41 5.00 0.94 -5.94
N TRP A 42 5.79 0.72 -4.88
CA TRP A 42 6.63 1.76 -4.30
C TRP A 42 7.90 1.20 -3.66
N ALA A 43 8.91 2.05 -3.55
CA ALA A 43 10.15 1.77 -2.83
C ALA A 43 10.66 3.03 -2.13
N ILE A 44 11.28 2.85 -0.97
CA ILE A 44 12.08 3.86 -0.29
C ILE A 44 13.41 3.94 -1.03
N ARG A 45 13.69 5.10 -1.61
CA ARG A 45 14.84 5.32 -2.50
C ARG A 45 16.13 5.61 -1.74
N ASN A 46 17.24 5.56 -2.47
CA ASN A 46 18.58 6.00 -2.05
C ASN A 46 19.27 5.15 -0.98
N GLN A 47 18.72 4.00 -0.59
CA GLN A 47 19.34 3.07 0.34
C GLN A 47 19.00 1.63 -0.03
N THR A 48 19.95 0.71 0.14
CA THR A 48 19.64 -0.72 0.16
C THR A 48 19.14 -1.12 1.55
N CYS A 49 18.55 -2.31 1.68
CA CYS A 49 18.22 -2.86 2.99
C CYS A 49 19.41 -2.89 3.95
N LYS A 50 20.59 -3.26 3.44
CA LYS A 50 21.81 -3.34 4.24
C LYS A 50 22.19 -1.96 4.79
N ASP A 51 22.04 -0.92 3.99
CA ASP A 51 22.37 0.45 4.40
C ASP A 51 21.30 1.01 5.35
N ALA A 52 20.03 0.74 5.07
CA ALA A 52 18.91 1.21 5.89
C ALA A 52 18.92 0.59 7.29
N ILE A 53 19.20 -0.72 7.41
CA ILE A 53 19.33 -1.42 8.69
C ILE A 53 20.49 -0.82 9.52
N ARG A 54 21.59 -0.43 8.87
CA ARG A 54 22.74 0.22 9.53
C ARG A 54 22.44 1.64 9.96
N ALA A 55 21.66 2.38 9.17
CA ALA A 55 21.29 3.76 9.47
C ALA A 55 20.41 3.87 10.72
N GLY A 56 19.57 2.86 10.99
CA GLY A 56 18.80 2.71 12.22
C GLY A 56 17.67 3.72 12.37
N THR A 57 17.99 5.01 12.49
CA THR A 57 17.02 6.11 12.67
C THR A 57 16.16 6.38 11.43
N SER A 58 16.66 6.05 10.23
CA SER A 58 15.90 6.18 8.97
C SER A 58 15.34 4.85 8.45
N TYR A 59 15.41 3.78 9.26
CA TYR A 59 14.90 2.48 8.86
C TYR A 59 13.37 2.46 8.96
N ALA A 60 12.70 2.17 7.84
CA ALA A 60 11.25 2.31 7.76
C ALA A 60 10.46 1.04 8.13
N CYS A 61 11.09 -0.15 8.12
CA CYS A 61 10.41 -1.40 8.46
C CYS A 61 10.37 -1.55 9.99
N VAL A 62 9.56 -0.72 10.63
CA VAL A 62 9.54 -0.53 12.09
C VAL A 62 8.68 -1.56 12.83
N SER A 63 7.86 -2.34 12.11
CA SER A 63 7.10 -3.42 12.74
C SER A 63 8.03 -4.56 13.17
N GLY A 64 7.75 -5.14 14.34
CA GLY A 64 8.20 -6.50 14.63
C GLY A 64 7.64 -7.47 13.58
N ASN A 65 8.36 -8.54 13.28
CA ASN A 65 8.01 -9.52 12.25
C ASN A 65 7.85 -8.91 10.84
N SER A 66 8.72 -7.95 10.52
CA SER A 66 8.84 -7.39 9.17
C SER A 66 10.24 -7.62 8.60
N GLU A 67 10.28 -7.73 7.28
CA GLU A 67 11.46 -7.94 6.46
C GLU A 67 11.67 -6.74 5.53
N CYS A 68 12.94 -6.41 5.35
CA CYS A 68 13.36 -5.48 4.32
C CYS A 68 13.67 -6.24 3.02
N ILE A 69 13.08 -5.78 1.91
CA ILE A 69 13.29 -6.35 0.58
C ILE A 69 13.89 -5.27 -0.32
N ASN A 70 15.03 -5.56 -0.95
CA ASN A 70 15.62 -4.64 -1.93
C ASN A 70 14.70 -4.51 -3.14
N SER A 71 14.55 -3.29 -3.67
CA SER A 71 13.87 -3.06 -4.93
C SER A 71 14.66 -3.69 -6.08
N THR A 72 13.94 -4.30 -7.03
CA THR A 72 14.54 -4.91 -8.22
C THR A 72 14.77 -3.91 -9.35
N ASN A 73 14.06 -2.78 -9.34
CA ASN A 73 14.04 -1.84 -10.45
C ASN A 73 15.13 -0.76 -10.34
N ASP A 74 15.41 -0.23 -9.14
CA ASP A 74 16.60 0.59 -8.89
C ASP A 74 17.00 0.57 -7.41
N SER A 75 18.03 1.35 -7.04
CA SER A 75 18.44 1.57 -5.64
C SER A 75 17.26 1.98 -4.76
N GLY A 76 16.96 1.15 -3.77
CA GLY A 76 15.87 1.32 -2.84
C GLY A 76 15.49 0.01 -2.16
N TYR A 77 14.56 0.10 -1.22
CA TYR A 77 13.96 -1.04 -0.54
C TYR A 77 12.50 -0.80 -0.21
N TRP A 78 11.77 -1.87 0.07
CA TRP A 78 10.42 -1.81 0.62
C TRP A 78 10.30 -2.80 1.76
N CYS A 79 9.22 -2.67 2.54
CA CYS A 79 9.01 -3.46 3.74
C CYS A 79 7.89 -4.46 3.49
N LYS A 80 8.07 -5.68 3.96
CA LYS A 80 7.11 -6.78 3.85
C LYS A 80 6.93 -7.40 5.24
N CYS A 81 5.73 -7.84 5.59
CA CYS A 81 5.61 -8.70 6.77
C CYS A 81 6.28 -10.05 6.52
N SER A 82 6.92 -10.59 7.55
CA SER A 82 7.52 -11.93 7.51
C SER A 82 6.47 -12.99 7.20
N SER A 83 6.93 -14.15 6.76
CA SER A 83 6.03 -15.30 6.54
C SER A 83 5.25 -15.63 7.81
N GLY A 84 3.93 -15.82 7.69
CA GLY A 84 3.02 -16.00 8.83
C GLY A 84 2.44 -14.69 9.39
N TYR A 85 2.82 -13.52 8.86
CA TYR A 85 2.32 -12.22 9.31
C TYR A 85 1.69 -11.41 8.18
N GLN A 86 0.67 -10.62 8.50
CA GLN A 86 -0.03 -9.71 7.60
C GLN A 86 -0.23 -8.32 8.21
N GLY A 87 -0.46 -7.33 7.37
CA GLY A 87 -0.72 -5.95 7.79
C GLY A 87 0.30 -4.96 7.23
N ASN A 88 0.56 -3.89 7.97
CA ASN A 88 1.41 -2.79 7.50
C ASN A 88 2.78 -2.81 8.19
N PRO A 89 3.87 -3.20 7.50
CA PRO A 89 5.20 -3.30 8.09
C PRO A 89 5.85 -1.95 8.44
N TYR A 90 5.27 -0.83 7.97
CA TYR A 90 5.72 0.53 8.25
C TYR A 90 5.15 1.13 9.54
N LEU A 91 4.30 0.39 10.25
CA LEU A 91 3.73 0.80 11.53
C LEU A 91 4.27 -0.08 12.66
N ILE A 92 4.53 0.52 13.82
CA ILE A 92 4.93 -0.24 15.02
C ILE A 92 3.79 -1.20 15.39
N GLY A 93 4.08 -2.50 15.43
CA GLY A 93 3.06 -3.55 15.65
C GLY A 93 2.08 -3.74 14.48
N GLY A 94 2.42 -3.25 13.29
CA GLY A 94 1.54 -3.31 12.13
C GLY A 94 1.51 -4.67 11.42
N CYS A 95 2.53 -5.51 11.59
CA CYS A 95 2.51 -6.92 11.18
C CYS A 95 1.94 -7.79 12.30
N GLN A 96 0.77 -8.37 12.04
CA GLN A 96 0.02 -9.22 12.95
C GLN A 96 0.03 -10.66 12.45
N ASP A 97 0.06 -11.59 13.39
CA ASP A 97 0.03 -13.02 13.10
C ASP A 97 -1.20 -13.37 12.26
N ILE A 98 -0.98 -14.10 11.17
CA ILE A 98 -2.07 -14.58 10.31
C ILE A 98 -2.75 -15.71 11.07
N ASN A 99 -4.06 -15.61 11.26
CA ASN A 99 -4.81 -16.76 11.74
C ASN A 99 -5.06 -17.73 10.58
N GLU A 100 -4.14 -18.66 10.35
CA GLU A 100 -4.23 -19.63 9.25
C GLU A 100 -5.46 -20.53 9.40
N CYS A 101 -5.93 -20.76 10.63
CA CYS A 101 -7.13 -21.56 10.87
C CYS A 101 -8.42 -20.87 10.37
N VAL A 102 -8.38 -19.57 10.06
CA VAL A 102 -9.49 -18.80 9.47
C VAL A 102 -9.22 -18.45 8.00
N ALA A 103 -7.96 -18.33 7.60
CA ALA A 103 -7.52 -18.00 6.25
C ALA A 103 -7.02 -19.24 5.48
N ILE A 104 -7.94 -19.94 4.80
CA ILE A 104 -7.67 -20.98 3.79
C ILE A 104 -6.68 -22.08 4.25
N ASN A 105 -6.99 -22.73 5.36
CA ASN A 105 -6.94 -24.18 5.58
C ASN A 105 -7.19 -24.39 7.09
N PRO A 106 -8.36 -24.92 7.50
CA PRO A 106 -8.61 -25.15 8.91
C PRO A 106 -7.52 -26.11 9.41
N CYS A 107 -6.71 -25.62 10.35
CA CYS A 107 -5.59 -26.31 10.97
C CYS A 107 -5.90 -27.80 11.14
N ALA A 108 -5.46 -28.62 10.17
CA ALA A 108 -5.48 -30.06 10.31
C ALA A 108 -4.49 -30.33 11.44
N LYS A 109 -5.02 -30.62 12.62
CA LYS A 109 -4.25 -31.01 13.81
C LYS A 109 -3.15 -31.96 13.35
N LEU A 110 -1.91 -31.51 13.40
CA LEU A 110 -0.77 -32.40 13.38
C LEU A 110 -0.85 -33.17 14.71
N VAL A 111 -1.50 -34.34 14.64
CA VAL A 111 -1.42 -35.40 15.64
C VAL A 111 -0.12 -36.15 15.42
#